data_AF-A0A2P7TID8-F1
#
_entry.id   AF-A0A2P7TID8-F1
#
_cell.length_a   1.000
_cell.length_b   1.000
_cell.length_c   1.000
_cell.angle_alpha   90.00
_cell.angle_beta   90.00
_cell.angle_gamma   90.00
#
_symmetry.space_group_name_H-M   'P 1'
#
loop_
_entity.id
_entity.type
_entity.pdbx_description
1 polymer ?
#
loop_
_entity_poly.entity_id
_entity_poly.type
_entity_poly.pdbx_seq_one_letter_code
_entity_poly.pdbx_strand_id
1 'polypeptide(L)'
;MPDTIVTFPRRILQMAARLMVALVAIVAFCLGAILVLGALTDFRPAGTEPLTPVPPRNKEDEDLQNENIYSFLIWNIGYAGLGREADLFHDGGKMVFPGRQASRKNLEGIKGLAARMQNVDFLLFQEVDKNAKRSYYQNQAKQLSDTLSQYFSTFATNYKAAFIPYPFSQPYGKVFSGLLTLSRLKPEESMRYSLPSEYPWPVSMFFVKRCFLIQRFKVNNGKELLLINTHKSAYDNEGKVKEKQMIELKKIIIPEYERGNYVVVGGDWNQFPPGYREQENMPPDDPALNVPDDFMPQDWQWVFDSKHPTNRKMHMPYEPGVTPTQLLDFFLISPNVEVIASSTIDQQFEFSDHHPVYMRVRFK
;
A
#
# COMPACT_ATOMS: atom_id res chain seq x y z
N MET A 1 9.60 -24.27 -71.61
CA MET A 1 10.99 -24.17 -71.11
C MET A 1 10.93 -23.69 -69.67
N PRO A 2 11.83 -24.17 -68.81
CA PRO A 2 11.47 -24.76 -67.52
C PRO A 2 11.43 -23.75 -66.36
N ASP A 3 10.57 -24.08 -65.39
CA ASP A 3 10.44 -23.43 -64.09
C ASP A 3 11.78 -23.49 -63.32
N THR A 4 12.46 -22.36 -63.20
CA THR A 4 13.60 -22.20 -62.29
C THR A 4 13.11 -22.23 -60.84
N ILE A 5 13.16 -23.40 -60.23
CA ILE A 5 13.01 -23.58 -58.78
C ILE A 5 14.22 -22.90 -58.12
N VAL A 6 13.96 -21.76 -57.47
CA VAL A 6 14.95 -21.07 -56.63
C VAL A 6 15.28 -21.98 -55.45
N THR A 7 16.41 -22.69 -55.52
CA THR A 7 16.91 -23.51 -54.41
C THR A 7 17.61 -22.61 -53.41
N PHE A 8 17.01 -22.40 -52.24
CA PHE A 8 17.69 -21.72 -51.14
C PHE A 8 18.93 -22.54 -50.74
N PRO A 9 20.14 -21.95 -50.70
CA PRO A 9 21.36 -22.71 -50.47
C PRO A 9 21.36 -23.26 -49.04
N ARG A 10 21.44 -24.60 -48.91
CA ARG A 10 21.44 -25.37 -47.65
C ARG A 10 22.34 -24.80 -46.54
N ARG A 11 23.43 -24.12 -46.91
CA ARG A 11 24.35 -23.43 -45.98
C ARG A 11 23.70 -22.22 -45.28
N ILE A 12 22.89 -21.43 -45.99
CA ILE A 12 22.14 -20.30 -45.40
C ILE A 12 21.12 -20.82 -44.39
N LEU A 13 20.41 -21.90 -44.72
CA LEU A 13 19.44 -22.52 -43.81
C LEU A 13 20.11 -23.07 -42.54
N GLN A 14 21.28 -23.72 -42.66
CA GLN A 14 22.05 -24.21 -41.52
C GLN A 14 22.58 -23.07 -40.63
N MET A 15 23.03 -21.97 -41.24
CA MET A 15 23.48 -20.79 -40.50
C MET A 15 22.31 -20.13 -39.76
N ALA A 16 21.16 -19.95 -40.41
CA ALA A 16 19.96 -19.42 -39.78
C ALA A 16 19.50 -20.30 -38.61
N ALA A 17 19.51 -21.63 -38.76
CA ALA A 17 19.18 -22.56 -37.68
C ALA A 17 20.15 -22.44 -36.48
N ARG A 18 21.46 -22.33 -36.72
CA ARG A 18 22.46 -22.12 -35.65
C ARG A 18 22.26 -20.79 -34.92
N LEU A 19 21.97 -19.72 -35.65
CA LEU A 19 21.68 -18.41 -35.07
C LEU A 19 20.39 -18.44 -34.24
N MET A 20 19.36 -19.13 -34.71
CA MET A 20 18.11 -19.34 -33.96
C MET A 20 18.35 -20.13 -32.67
N VAL A 21 19.13 -21.21 -32.73
CA VAL A 21 19.50 -22.00 -31.53
C VAL A 21 20.31 -21.15 -30.54
N ALA A 22 21.27 -20.37 -31.02
CA ALA A 22 22.04 -19.46 -30.18
C ALA A 22 21.15 -18.40 -29.52
N LEU A 23 20.20 -17.82 -30.27
CA LEU A 23 19.25 -16.85 -29.73
C LEU A 23 18.36 -17.48 -28.65
N VAL A 24 17.82 -18.68 -28.89
CA VAL A 24 17.01 -19.42 -27.90
C VAL A 24 17.84 -19.73 -26.65
N ALA A 25 19.10 -20.15 -26.81
CA ALA A 25 19.99 -20.43 -25.68
C ALA A 25 20.28 -19.17 -24.85
N ILE A 26 20.49 -18.03 -25.50
CA ILE A 26 20.69 -16.73 -24.82
C ILE A 26 19.43 -16.34 -24.04
N VAL A 27 18.25 -16.41 -24.66
CA VAL A 27 16.98 -16.10 -23.99
C VAL A 27 16.76 -17.02 -22.79
N ALA A 28 16.97 -18.33 -22.96
CA ALA A 28 16.86 -19.30 -21.88
C ALA A 28 17.85 -19.02 -20.74
N PHE A 29 19.10 -18.67 -21.06
CA PHE A 29 20.10 -18.27 -20.08
C PHE A 29 19.69 -17.02 -19.31
N CYS A 30 19.20 -15.98 -20.01
CA CYS A 30 18.73 -14.76 -19.36
C CYS A 30 17.54 -15.02 -18.42
N LEU A 31 16.55 -15.80 -18.86
CA LEU A 31 15.41 -16.20 -18.02
C LEU A 31 15.87 -17.04 -16.81
N GLY A 32 16.78 -17.99 -17.02
CA GLY A 32 17.38 -18.78 -15.95
C GLY A 32 18.12 -17.92 -14.93
N ALA A 33 18.92 -16.95 -15.38
CA ALA A 33 19.63 -16.02 -14.52
C ALA A 33 18.67 -15.14 -13.70
N ILE A 34 17.57 -14.67 -14.30
CA ILE A 34 16.51 -13.92 -13.60
C ILE A 34 15.87 -14.78 -12.51
N LEU A 35 15.54 -16.04 -12.80
CA LEU A 35 14.94 -16.95 -11.82
C LEU A 35 15.89 -17.26 -10.67
N VAL A 36 17.18 -17.51 -10.97
CA VAL A 36 18.21 -17.72 -9.95
C VAL A 36 18.38 -16.48 -9.09
N LEU A 37 18.49 -15.29 -9.69
CA LEU A 37 18.58 -14.03 -8.94
C LEU A 37 17.34 -13.81 -8.06
N GLY A 38 16.15 -14.06 -8.61
CA GLY A 38 14.89 -13.98 -7.89
C GLY A 38 14.86 -14.92 -6.69
N ALA A 39 15.25 -16.18 -6.87
CA ALA A 39 15.30 -17.16 -5.79
C ALA A 39 16.32 -16.83 -4.70
N LEU A 40 17.50 -16.31 -5.08
CA LEU A 40 18.55 -15.89 -4.15
C LEU A 40 18.20 -14.61 -3.38
N THR A 41 17.29 -13.79 -3.91
CA THR A 41 16.90 -12.49 -3.32
C THR A 41 15.44 -12.43 -2.88
N ASP A 42 14.75 -13.58 -2.86
CA ASP A 42 13.34 -13.70 -2.50
C ASP A 42 13.12 -13.23 -1.06
N PHE A 43 12.29 -12.20 -0.92
CA PHE A 43 11.92 -11.68 0.39
C PHE A 43 10.89 -12.58 1.05
N ARG A 44 11.35 -13.39 2.00
CA ARG A 44 10.54 -14.31 2.82
C ARG A 44 10.53 -13.87 4.28
N PRO A 45 9.73 -12.87 4.64
CA PRO A 45 9.66 -12.43 6.02
C PRO A 45 9.02 -13.50 6.92
N ALA A 46 9.33 -13.45 8.22
CA ALA A 46 8.67 -14.31 9.19
C ALA A 46 7.18 -13.97 9.34
N GLY A 47 6.43 -14.84 10.01
CA GLY A 47 5.00 -14.61 10.31
C GLY A 47 4.79 -13.30 11.07
N THR A 48 5.56 -13.08 12.13
CA THR A 48 5.57 -11.83 12.88
C THR A 48 7.01 -11.43 13.18
N GLU A 49 7.34 -10.15 13.04
CA GLU A 49 8.68 -9.60 13.24
C GLU A 49 8.62 -8.33 14.11
N PRO A 50 9.41 -8.22 15.19
CA PRO A 50 9.48 -6.99 15.95
C PRO A 50 10.12 -5.89 15.11
N LEU A 51 9.60 -4.67 15.26
CA LEU A 51 10.10 -3.48 14.63
C LEU A 51 10.61 -2.52 15.69
N THR A 52 11.73 -1.86 15.40
CA THR A 52 12.28 -0.83 16.27
C THR A 52 11.80 0.54 15.79
N PRO A 53 11.01 1.27 16.60
CA PRO A 53 10.64 2.65 16.32
C PRO A 53 11.89 3.53 16.33
N VAL A 54 12.00 4.42 15.35
CA VAL A 54 13.01 5.49 15.35
C VAL A 54 12.47 6.64 16.21
N PRO A 55 13.19 7.09 17.25
CA PRO A 55 12.75 8.19 18.09
C PRO A 55 12.76 9.53 17.33
N PRO A 56 11.95 10.50 17.76
CA PRO A 56 11.97 11.85 17.22
C PRO A 56 13.33 12.52 17.40
N ARG A 57 13.68 13.42 16.47
CA ARG A 57 14.94 14.20 16.53
C ARG A 57 14.81 15.42 17.44
N ASN A 58 13.63 16.05 17.42
CA ASN A 58 13.33 17.26 18.19
C ASN A 58 12.03 17.02 18.97
N LYS A 59 12.09 16.27 20.07
CA LYS A 59 10.89 16.04 20.89
C LYS A 59 10.71 17.21 21.84
N GLU A 60 9.64 17.95 21.69
CA GLU A 60 9.15 18.85 22.72
C GLU A 60 8.34 18.04 23.72
N ASP A 61 8.50 18.32 25.02
CA ASP A 61 7.71 17.70 26.08
C ASP A 61 6.29 18.29 26.05
N GLU A 62 5.49 17.84 25.10
CA GLU A 62 4.05 18.07 25.12
C GLU A 62 3.36 16.94 25.88
N ASP A 63 2.60 17.31 26.90
CA ASP A 63 1.74 16.41 27.65
C ASP A 63 0.49 16.08 26.83
N LEU A 64 0.64 15.15 25.88
CA LEU A 64 -0.46 14.58 25.10
C LEU A 64 -1.36 13.67 25.96
N GLN A 65 -1.07 13.50 27.25
CA GLN A 65 -1.78 12.57 28.13
C GLN A 65 -2.96 13.18 28.90
N ASN A 66 -3.38 14.41 28.59
CA ASN A 66 -4.52 15.03 29.27
C ASN A 66 -5.83 14.99 28.49
N GLU A 67 -5.83 14.55 27.22
CA GLU A 67 -7.04 14.47 26.41
C GLU A 67 -7.28 13.01 25.97
N ASN A 68 -8.41 12.41 26.33
CA ASN A 68 -8.87 11.13 25.75
C ASN A 68 -9.32 11.30 24.28
N ILE A 69 -8.79 12.29 23.58
CA ILE A 69 -9.14 12.65 22.22
C ILE A 69 -7.89 12.50 21.37
N TYR A 70 -8.01 11.71 20.31
CA TYR A 70 -6.90 11.42 19.42
C TYR A 70 -7.31 11.63 17.97
N SER A 71 -6.33 11.96 17.15
CA SER A 71 -6.49 12.23 15.73
C SER A 71 -5.60 11.33 14.87
N PHE A 72 -6.15 10.93 13.74
CA PHE A 72 -5.57 9.95 12.84
C PHE A 72 -5.65 10.46 11.40
N LEU A 73 -4.60 10.23 10.62
CA LEU A 73 -4.60 10.43 9.17
C LEU A 73 -4.10 9.16 8.51
N ILE A 74 -4.85 8.62 7.54
CA ILE A 74 -4.36 7.55 6.65
C ILE A 74 -4.13 8.13 5.26
N TRP A 75 -3.09 7.66 4.57
CA TRP A 75 -2.87 8.04 3.18
C TRP A 75 -1.99 7.03 2.45
N ASN A 76 -2.54 6.35 1.45
CA ASN A 76 -1.74 5.67 0.44
C ASN A 76 -1.08 6.74 -0.43
N ILE A 77 0.24 6.86 -0.39
CA ILE A 77 0.94 7.94 -1.09
C ILE A 77 1.33 7.58 -2.53
N GLY A 78 0.93 6.39 -3.01
CA GLY A 78 1.24 5.89 -4.35
C GLY A 78 2.73 6.01 -4.68
N TYR A 79 3.61 5.69 -3.70
CA TYR A 79 5.06 5.86 -3.75
C TYR A 79 5.54 7.21 -4.29
N ALA A 80 4.77 8.27 -4.00
CA ALA A 80 4.97 9.61 -4.53
C ALA A 80 5.17 9.60 -6.06
N GLY A 81 4.38 8.78 -6.74
CA GLY A 81 4.50 8.54 -8.16
C GLY A 81 3.17 8.58 -8.92
N LEU A 82 2.05 8.46 -8.22
CA LEU A 82 0.74 8.26 -8.83
C LEU A 82 -0.17 9.48 -8.81
N GLY A 83 0.39 10.69 -8.69
CA GLY A 83 -0.37 11.94 -8.76
C GLY A 83 -1.11 12.16 -10.08
N ARG A 84 -1.68 13.37 -10.24
CA ARG A 84 -2.68 13.72 -11.26
C ARG A 84 -2.30 13.29 -12.68
N GLU A 85 -1.04 13.44 -13.05
CA GLU A 85 -0.56 13.24 -14.42
C GLU A 85 -0.29 11.77 -14.78
N ALA A 86 -0.31 10.87 -13.80
CA ALA A 86 0.07 9.48 -14.01
C ALA A 86 -1.06 8.64 -14.64
N ASP A 87 -0.68 7.70 -15.51
CA ASP A 87 -1.51 6.63 -16.04
C ASP A 87 -0.69 5.32 -16.07
N LEU A 88 -1.16 4.27 -15.41
CA LEU A 88 -0.39 3.04 -15.24
C LEU A 88 -0.65 2.02 -16.33
N PHE A 89 0.44 1.49 -16.90
CA PHE A 89 0.44 0.42 -17.88
C PHE A 89 -0.35 -0.81 -17.42
N HIS A 90 -0.23 -1.18 -16.15
CA HIS A 90 -0.95 -2.32 -15.58
C HIS A 90 -2.47 -2.12 -15.55
N ASP A 91 -2.93 -0.87 -15.57
CA ASP A 91 -4.35 -0.49 -15.53
C ASP A 91 -4.86 -0.05 -16.91
N GLY A 92 -4.08 -0.22 -17.98
CA GLY A 92 -4.45 0.15 -19.35
C GLY A 92 -3.94 1.52 -19.81
N GLY A 93 -3.18 2.24 -18.97
CA GLY A 93 -2.44 3.44 -19.33
C GLY A 93 -1.12 3.14 -20.04
N LYS A 94 -0.21 4.11 -20.09
CA LYS A 94 1.07 4.01 -20.82
C LYS A 94 2.31 3.94 -19.92
N MET A 95 2.28 4.50 -18.71
CA MET A 95 3.48 4.59 -17.88
C MET A 95 3.70 3.32 -17.06
N VAL A 96 4.90 2.74 -17.13
CA VAL A 96 5.31 1.69 -16.19
C VAL A 96 5.55 2.26 -14.78
N PHE A 97 6.12 3.47 -14.74
CA PHE A 97 6.26 4.32 -13.55
C PHE A 97 6.42 5.77 -14.03
N PRO A 98 6.04 6.77 -13.22
CA PRO A 98 6.08 8.19 -13.59
C PRO A 98 7.49 8.73 -13.81
N GLY A 99 7.57 9.90 -14.44
CA GLY A 99 8.80 10.67 -14.59
C GLY A 99 9.34 11.26 -13.28
N ARG A 100 10.65 11.58 -13.23
CA ARG A 100 11.36 12.08 -12.04
C ARG A 100 10.79 13.38 -11.51
N GLN A 101 10.43 14.29 -12.42
CA GLN A 101 9.88 15.59 -12.05
C GLN A 101 8.52 15.44 -11.38
N ALA A 102 7.62 14.62 -11.95
CA ALA A 102 6.32 14.31 -11.35
C ALA A 102 6.51 13.64 -9.99
N SER A 103 7.42 12.65 -9.88
CA SER A 103 7.67 11.99 -8.60
C SER A 103 8.18 12.94 -7.51
N ARG A 104 9.06 13.89 -7.88
CA ARG A 104 9.56 14.91 -6.95
C ARG A 104 8.44 15.90 -6.55
N LYS A 105 7.65 16.38 -7.51
CA LYS A 105 6.48 17.24 -7.24
C LYS A 105 5.54 16.58 -6.24
N ASN A 106 5.20 15.33 -6.49
CA ASN A 106 4.31 14.55 -5.62
C ASN A 106 4.88 14.41 -4.22
N LEU A 107 6.17 14.04 -4.08
CA LEU A 107 6.79 13.88 -2.78
C LEU A 107 6.82 15.19 -1.97
N GLU A 108 7.13 16.32 -2.61
CA GLU A 108 7.09 17.62 -1.93
C GLU A 108 5.66 18.03 -1.54
N GLY A 109 4.65 17.72 -2.37
CA GLY A 109 3.25 17.93 -2.04
C GLY A 109 2.79 17.09 -0.84
N ILE A 110 3.17 15.81 -0.82
CA ILE A 110 2.91 14.88 0.29
C ILE A 110 3.55 15.40 1.58
N LYS A 111 4.83 15.77 1.55
CA LYS A 111 5.53 16.37 2.70
C LYS A 111 4.87 17.68 3.13
N GLY A 112 4.46 18.52 2.19
CA GLY A 112 3.77 19.78 2.46
C GLY A 112 2.44 19.58 3.17
N LEU A 113 1.67 18.54 2.81
CA LEU A 113 0.47 18.18 3.55
C LEU A 113 0.82 17.64 4.94
N ALA A 114 1.77 16.70 5.04
CA ALA A 114 2.19 16.13 6.32
C ALA A 114 2.63 17.22 7.30
N ALA A 115 3.39 18.22 6.85
CA ALA A 115 3.82 19.36 7.67
C ALA A 115 2.63 20.21 8.18
N ARG A 116 1.58 20.40 7.37
CA ARG A 116 0.35 21.08 7.81
C ARG A 116 -0.45 20.25 8.82
N MET A 117 -0.24 18.93 8.84
CA MET A 117 -0.86 17.98 9.75
C MET A 117 0.00 17.67 10.99
N GLN A 118 0.96 18.53 11.34
CA GLN A 118 1.86 18.34 12.49
C GLN A 118 1.15 18.23 13.86
N ASN A 119 -0.14 18.55 13.94
CA ASN A 119 -0.96 18.38 15.15
C ASN A 119 -1.73 17.05 15.19
N VAL A 120 -1.65 16.21 14.15
CA VAL A 120 -2.34 14.92 14.10
C VAL A 120 -1.55 13.87 14.89
N ASP A 121 -2.17 13.16 15.82
CA ASP A 121 -1.44 12.26 16.72
C ASP A 121 -0.78 11.08 16.02
N PHE A 122 -1.46 10.53 15.00
CA PHE A 122 -1.00 9.36 14.25
C PHE A 122 -1.20 9.55 12.74
N LEU A 123 -0.12 9.41 11.97
CA LEU A 123 -0.17 9.41 10.50
C LEU A 123 0.28 8.04 9.97
N LEU A 124 -0.59 7.39 9.21
CA LEU A 124 -0.42 6.03 8.71
C LEU A 124 -0.34 6.06 7.18
N PHE A 125 0.87 5.91 6.64
CA PHE A 125 1.12 5.94 5.22
C PHE A 125 1.28 4.53 4.63
N GLN A 126 0.72 4.33 3.44
CA GLN A 126 0.88 3.13 2.62
C GLN A 126 1.70 3.43 1.36
N GLU A 127 2.30 2.41 0.76
CA GLU A 127 3.17 2.53 -0.43
C GLU A 127 4.36 3.49 -0.27
N VAL A 128 5.05 3.40 0.86
CA VAL A 128 6.21 4.25 1.14
C VAL A 128 7.49 3.57 0.65
N ASP A 129 8.09 4.09 -0.41
CA ASP A 129 9.34 3.56 -0.95
C ASP A 129 10.56 4.06 -0.14
N LYS A 130 11.49 3.15 0.16
CA LYS A 130 12.81 3.47 0.75
C LYS A 130 13.95 3.45 -0.26
N ASN A 131 13.85 2.60 -1.27
CA ASN A 131 14.89 2.37 -2.28
C ASN A 131 14.36 1.60 -3.49
N ALA A 132 13.49 2.23 -4.29
CA ALA A 132 12.93 1.62 -5.49
C ALA A 132 13.23 2.44 -6.75
N LYS A 133 13.35 1.76 -7.89
CA LYS A 133 13.61 2.41 -9.19
C LYS A 133 12.47 3.36 -9.59
N ARG A 134 11.22 2.94 -9.37
CA ARG A 134 9.99 3.70 -9.71
C ARG A 134 9.87 5.06 -9.03
N SER A 135 10.50 5.21 -7.86
CA SER A 135 10.54 6.44 -7.06
C SER A 135 11.94 7.08 -7.06
N TYR A 136 12.79 6.68 -8.01
CA TYR A 136 14.14 7.21 -8.20
C TYR A 136 15.06 7.04 -6.98
N TYR A 137 14.90 5.93 -6.26
CA TYR A 137 15.68 5.53 -5.10
C TYR A 137 15.59 6.51 -3.93
N GLN A 138 14.52 7.31 -3.89
CA GLN A 138 14.27 8.23 -2.80
C GLN A 138 13.85 7.45 -1.55
N ASN A 139 14.42 7.81 -0.40
CA ASN A 139 13.99 7.28 0.89
C ASN A 139 12.85 8.15 1.42
N GLN A 140 11.63 7.83 1.01
CA GLN A 140 10.42 8.61 1.35
C GLN A 140 10.11 8.50 2.83
N ALA A 141 10.31 7.32 3.42
CA ALA A 141 10.14 7.12 4.86
C ALA A 141 11.01 8.11 5.65
N LYS A 142 12.31 8.18 5.34
CA LYS A 142 13.20 9.14 6.00
C LYS A 142 12.75 10.59 5.77
N GLN A 143 12.38 10.96 4.54
CA GLN A 143 11.99 12.34 4.24
C GLN A 143 10.69 12.77 4.95
N LEU A 144 9.73 11.85 5.12
CA LEU A 144 8.51 12.09 5.88
C LEU A 144 8.80 12.21 7.38
N SER A 145 9.57 11.27 7.96
CA SER A 145 10.00 11.34 9.36
C SER A 145 10.87 12.58 9.63
N ASP A 146 11.65 13.02 8.66
CA ASP A 146 12.44 14.24 8.77
C ASP A 146 11.56 15.49 8.79
N THR A 147 10.47 15.50 8.01
CA THR A 147 9.48 16.58 7.92
C THR A 147 8.67 16.70 9.21
N LEU A 148 8.32 15.57 9.83
CA LEU A 148 7.63 15.48 11.11
C LEU A 148 8.61 15.07 12.22
N SER A 149 9.65 15.90 12.44
CA SER A 149 10.79 15.56 13.31
C SER A 149 10.46 15.32 14.78
N GLN A 150 9.25 15.70 15.23
CA GLN A 150 8.75 15.46 16.58
C GLN A 150 8.11 14.07 16.76
N TYR A 151 7.97 13.28 15.69
CA TYR A 151 7.25 12.01 15.70
C TYR A 151 8.20 10.82 15.83
N PHE A 152 7.75 9.79 16.54
CA PHE A 152 8.30 8.45 16.39
C PHE A 152 7.96 7.93 15.00
N SER A 153 8.88 7.14 14.42
CA SER A 153 8.72 6.61 13.08
C SER A 153 8.95 5.11 13.06
N THR A 154 7.95 4.36 12.64
CA THR A 154 8.02 2.90 12.51
C THR A 154 7.70 2.46 11.09
N PHE A 155 8.57 1.65 10.49
CA PHE A 155 8.43 1.20 9.10
C PHE A 155 8.35 -0.34 9.02
N ALA A 156 7.29 -0.85 8.41
CA ALA A 156 7.10 -2.27 8.12
C ALA A 156 7.29 -2.56 6.63
N THR A 157 8.25 -3.40 6.29
CA THR A 157 8.52 -3.77 4.88
C THR A 157 7.41 -4.68 4.37
N ASN A 158 6.72 -4.30 3.29
CA ASN A 158 5.71 -5.17 2.66
C ASN A 158 6.06 -5.53 1.21
N TYR A 159 7.08 -4.92 0.62
CA TYR A 159 7.51 -5.24 -0.73
C TYR A 159 9.03 -5.05 -0.87
N LYS A 160 9.73 -6.13 -1.23
CA LYS A 160 11.17 -6.08 -1.45
C LYS A 160 11.55 -7.07 -2.56
N ALA A 161 12.03 -6.52 -3.68
CA ALA A 161 12.49 -7.30 -4.83
C ALA A 161 13.79 -6.69 -5.35
N ALA A 162 14.82 -7.51 -5.57
CA ALA A 162 16.11 -7.02 -6.04
C ALA A 162 16.02 -6.49 -7.49
N PHE A 163 15.27 -7.17 -8.34
CA PHE A 163 15.05 -6.79 -9.72
C PHE A 163 13.79 -7.44 -10.29
N ILE A 164 12.86 -6.62 -10.77
CA ILE A 164 11.66 -7.07 -11.48
C ILE A 164 11.89 -6.80 -12.98
N PRO A 165 11.99 -7.85 -13.80
CA PRO A 165 12.37 -7.73 -15.21
C PRO A 165 11.23 -7.26 -16.12
N TYR A 166 9.98 -7.33 -15.64
CA TYR A 166 8.79 -7.02 -16.42
C TYR A 166 8.36 -5.56 -16.22
N PRO A 167 7.83 -4.89 -17.27
CA PRO A 167 7.87 -5.31 -18.68
C PRO A 167 9.30 -5.26 -19.23
N PHE A 168 9.67 -6.19 -20.12
CA PHE A 168 11.06 -6.33 -20.58
C PHE A 168 11.62 -5.10 -21.31
N SER A 169 10.75 -4.30 -21.94
CA SER A 169 11.11 -3.03 -22.60
C SER A 169 11.48 -1.92 -21.60
N GLN A 170 10.89 -1.94 -20.42
CA GLN A 170 11.16 -0.99 -19.34
C GLN A 170 11.00 -1.70 -17.99
N PRO A 171 12.02 -2.48 -17.56
CA PRO A 171 11.92 -3.27 -16.35
C PRO A 171 11.56 -2.42 -15.13
N TYR A 172 10.58 -2.86 -14.35
CA TYR A 172 10.15 -2.20 -13.12
C TYR A 172 11.32 -2.06 -12.12
N GLY A 173 12.24 -3.03 -12.15
CA GLY A 173 13.53 -2.96 -11.47
C GLY A 173 13.44 -3.23 -9.97
N LYS A 174 14.35 -2.64 -9.20
CA LYS A 174 14.43 -2.83 -7.75
C LYS A 174 13.23 -2.18 -7.05
N VAL A 175 12.69 -2.86 -6.05
CA VAL A 175 11.67 -2.32 -5.15
C VAL A 175 12.06 -2.56 -3.70
N PHE A 176 11.89 -1.54 -2.86
CA PHE A 176 11.91 -1.64 -1.42
C PHE A 176 10.90 -0.64 -0.86
N SER A 177 9.74 -1.14 -0.44
CA SER A 177 8.56 -0.39 -0.01
C SER A 177 7.93 -1.00 1.25
N GLY A 178 7.09 -0.21 1.91
CA GLY A 178 6.42 -0.62 3.14
C GLY A 178 5.29 0.29 3.58
N LEU A 179 4.87 0.03 4.81
CA LEU A 179 3.95 0.85 5.59
C LEU A 179 4.77 1.70 6.55
N LEU A 180 4.40 2.96 6.73
CA LEU A 180 5.01 3.87 7.69
C LEU A 180 3.93 4.38 8.64
N THR A 181 4.19 4.28 9.94
CA THR A 181 3.42 5.04 10.93
C THR A 181 4.34 6.07 11.56
N LEU A 182 3.87 7.32 11.57
CA LEU A 182 4.44 8.40 12.36
C LEU A 182 3.51 8.66 13.53
N SER A 183 4.01 8.60 14.76
CA SER A 183 3.20 8.81 15.97
C SER A 183 3.83 9.82 16.91
N ARG A 184 3.02 10.71 17.48
CA ARG A 184 3.50 11.61 18.55
C ARG A 184 3.78 10.86 19.84
N LEU A 185 2.94 9.86 20.14
CA LEU A 185 3.12 8.97 21.28
C LEU A 185 4.22 7.95 20.98
N LYS A 186 4.95 7.56 22.04
CA LYS A 186 5.92 6.48 21.98
C LYS A 186 5.17 5.14 21.90
N PRO A 187 5.40 4.31 20.87
CA PRO A 187 4.89 2.95 20.88
C PRO A 187 5.64 2.11 21.92
N GLU A 188 4.91 1.36 22.73
CA GLU A 188 5.48 0.37 23.67
C GLU A 188 5.94 -0.87 22.91
N GLU A 189 5.18 -1.26 21.88
CA GLU A 189 5.48 -2.36 21.00
C GLU A 189 5.18 -1.98 19.55
N SER A 190 5.95 -2.53 18.61
CA SER A 190 5.71 -2.39 17.19
C SER A 190 6.08 -3.70 16.48
N MET A 191 5.14 -4.23 15.70
CA MET A 191 5.28 -5.52 15.01
C MET A 191 4.88 -5.40 13.55
N ARG A 192 5.64 -6.07 12.68
CA ARG A 192 5.19 -6.43 11.34
C ARG A 192 4.52 -7.79 11.41
N TYR A 193 3.25 -7.88 11.00
CA TYR A 193 2.50 -9.13 10.96
C TYR A 193 2.20 -9.50 9.49
N SER A 194 2.75 -10.61 9.00
CA SER A 194 2.58 -11.05 7.62
C SER A 194 1.14 -11.44 7.33
N LEU A 195 0.65 -11.04 6.16
CA LEU A 195 -0.65 -11.42 5.64
C LEU A 195 -0.52 -12.49 4.55
N PRO A 196 -1.54 -13.36 4.40
CA PRO A 196 -1.55 -14.34 3.33
C PRO A 196 -1.54 -13.67 1.94
N SER A 197 -0.88 -14.34 0.99
CA SER A 197 -0.77 -13.96 -0.42
C SER A 197 -0.80 -15.22 -1.28
N GLU A 198 -1.46 -15.17 -2.43
CA GLU A 198 -1.68 -16.33 -3.31
C GLU A 198 -0.94 -16.22 -4.66
N TYR A 199 0.24 -15.60 -4.69
CA TYR A 199 1.07 -15.68 -5.90
C TYR A 199 1.80 -17.02 -5.94
N PRO A 200 1.70 -17.81 -7.03
CA PRO A 200 2.48 -19.03 -7.19
C PRO A 200 3.96 -18.70 -7.45
N TRP A 201 4.84 -19.64 -7.15
CA TRP A 201 6.20 -19.59 -7.67
C TRP A 201 6.17 -19.74 -9.20
N PRO A 202 6.96 -18.98 -9.99
CA PRO A 202 8.02 -18.06 -9.57
C PRO A 202 7.57 -16.61 -9.35
N VAL A 203 6.33 -16.26 -9.70
CA VAL A 203 5.79 -14.88 -9.63
C VAL A 203 5.92 -14.31 -8.22
N SER A 204 5.66 -15.14 -7.20
CA SER A 204 5.69 -14.74 -5.80
C SER A 204 7.00 -14.09 -5.35
N MET A 205 8.14 -14.46 -5.95
CA MET A 205 9.46 -13.90 -5.60
C MET A 205 9.59 -12.42 -5.97
N PHE A 206 8.77 -11.95 -6.90
CA PHE A 206 8.80 -10.60 -7.45
C PHE A 206 7.63 -9.74 -6.96
N PHE A 207 6.73 -10.28 -6.15
CA PHE A 207 5.47 -9.63 -5.77
C PHE A 207 5.45 -9.25 -4.29
N VAL A 208 4.52 -8.34 -3.98
CA VAL A 208 4.27 -7.81 -2.63
C VAL A 208 3.97 -8.93 -1.62
N LYS A 209 4.54 -8.80 -0.42
CA LYS A 209 4.28 -9.64 0.76
C LYS A 209 3.53 -8.79 1.79
N ARG A 210 2.21 -8.66 1.60
CA ARG A 210 1.34 -7.81 2.42
C ARG A 210 1.53 -8.08 3.92
N CYS A 211 1.37 -7.06 4.74
CA CYS A 211 1.48 -7.16 6.20
C CYS A 211 0.63 -6.10 6.87
N PHE A 212 0.37 -6.28 8.15
CA PHE A 212 0.00 -5.20 9.06
C PHE A 212 1.26 -4.60 9.69
N LEU A 213 1.22 -3.29 9.95
CA LEU A 213 2.06 -2.65 10.95
C LEU A 213 1.20 -2.42 12.20
N ILE A 214 1.43 -3.22 13.23
CA ILE A 214 0.67 -3.24 14.48
C ILE A 214 1.50 -2.54 15.55
N GLN A 215 0.90 -1.61 16.28
CA GLN A 215 1.57 -0.88 17.35
C GLN A 215 0.67 -0.76 18.58
N ARG A 216 1.30 -0.83 19.76
CA ARG A 216 0.64 -0.64 21.05
C ARG A 216 1.08 0.67 21.69
N PHE A 217 0.13 1.44 22.18
CA PHE A 217 0.39 2.70 22.88
C PHE A 217 -0.34 2.72 24.21
N LYS A 218 0.32 3.19 25.27
CA LYS A 218 -0.35 3.51 26.53
C LYS A 218 -1.18 4.76 26.35
N VAL A 219 -2.41 4.73 26.88
CA VAL A 219 -3.31 5.89 26.94
C VAL A 219 -3.72 6.18 28.37
N ASN A 220 -4.30 7.36 28.59
CA ASN A 220 -4.29 8.06 29.89
C ASN A 220 -5.09 7.35 30.98
N ASN A 221 -6.04 6.50 30.60
CA ASN A 221 -6.89 5.74 31.53
C ASN A 221 -6.32 4.36 31.90
N GLY A 222 -5.02 4.13 31.66
CA GLY A 222 -4.34 2.87 31.99
C GLY A 222 -4.62 1.71 31.03
N LYS A 223 -5.38 1.95 29.96
CA LYS A 223 -5.60 0.98 28.87
C LYS A 223 -4.59 1.20 27.75
N GLU A 224 -4.65 0.35 26.74
CA GLU A 224 -3.82 0.48 25.54
C GLU A 224 -4.66 0.78 24.29
N LEU A 225 -4.04 1.49 23.35
CA LEU A 225 -4.48 1.58 21.96
C LEU A 225 -3.70 0.56 21.14
N LEU A 226 -4.41 -0.34 20.47
CA LEU A 226 -3.91 -1.12 19.35
C LEU A 226 -4.18 -0.37 18.05
N LEU A 227 -3.12 0.17 17.44
CA LEU A 227 -3.18 0.85 16.16
C LEU A 227 -2.65 -0.09 15.06
N ILE A 228 -3.41 -0.25 13.99
CA ILE A 228 -3.04 -1.08 12.85
C ILE A 228 -3.06 -0.25 11.56
N ASN A 229 -1.89 -0.10 10.94
CA ASN A 229 -1.76 0.37 9.56
C ASN A 229 -1.86 -0.82 8.60
N THR A 230 -2.78 -0.75 7.65
CA THR A 230 -3.03 -1.81 6.67
C THR A 230 -2.98 -1.31 5.23
N HIS A 231 -2.60 -2.21 4.32
CA HIS A 231 -2.80 -2.07 2.88
C HIS A 231 -3.10 -3.48 2.37
N LYS A 232 -4.36 -3.75 2.02
CA LYS A 232 -4.82 -5.09 1.61
C LYS A 232 -4.42 -5.43 0.17
N SER A 233 -4.62 -6.69 -0.23
CA SER A 233 -4.39 -7.10 -1.61
C SER A 233 -5.31 -6.34 -2.58
N ALA A 234 -4.75 -5.83 -3.69
CA ALA A 234 -5.53 -5.15 -4.74
C ALA A 234 -6.14 -6.16 -5.71
N TYR A 235 -5.28 -7.01 -6.28
CA TYR A 235 -5.64 -8.04 -7.27
C TYR A 235 -5.99 -9.36 -6.57
N ASP A 236 -7.27 -9.70 -6.58
CA ASP A 236 -7.82 -10.94 -6.04
C ASP A 236 -9.22 -11.17 -6.63
N ASN A 237 -9.27 -11.63 -7.88
CA ASN A 237 -10.53 -11.71 -8.64
C ASN A 237 -11.59 -12.60 -8.00
N GLU A 238 -11.20 -13.54 -7.12
CA GLU A 238 -12.12 -14.43 -6.40
C GLU A 238 -12.35 -13.98 -4.94
N GLY A 239 -11.68 -12.93 -4.48
CA GLY A 239 -11.78 -12.38 -3.11
C GLY A 239 -11.25 -13.29 -1.98
N LYS A 240 -10.70 -14.46 -2.31
CA LYS A 240 -10.25 -15.47 -1.32
C LYS A 240 -9.05 -15.00 -0.48
N VAL A 241 -8.15 -14.23 -1.07
CA VAL A 241 -7.00 -13.66 -0.35
C VAL A 241 -7.49 -12.58 0.60
N LYS A 242 -8.33 -11.65 0.12
CA LYS A 242 -8.87 -10.56 0.95
C LYS A 242 -9.68 -11.13 2.10
N GLU A 243 -10.54 -12.11 1.87
CA GLU A 243 -11.29 -12.81 2.91
C GLU A 243 -10.38 -13.38 4.01
N LYS A 244 -9.32 -14.12 3.64
CA LYS A 244 -8.34 -14.63 4.62
C LYS A 244 -7.65 -13.51 5.38
N GLN A 245 -7.26 -12.42 4.71
CA GLN A 245 -6.64 -11.25 5.35
C GLN A 245 -7.59 -10.54 6.33
N MET A 246 -8.89 -10.54 6.03
CA MET A 246 -9.93 -10.00 6.89
C MET A 246 -10.13 -10.91 8.11
N ILE A 247 -10.21 -12.23 7.93
CA ILE A 247 -10.28 -13.19 9.04
C ILE A 247 -9.08 -13.07 9.98
N GLU A 248 -7.85 -12.96 9.46
CA GLU A 248 -6.66 -12.73 10.30
C GLU A 248 -6.73 -11.42 11.08
N LEU A 249 -7.29 -10.34 10.48
CA LEU A 249 -7.54 -9.11 11.21
C LEU A 249 -8.47 -9.35 12.40
N LYS A 250 -9.62 -10.00 12.17
CA LYS A 250 -10.64 -10.26 13.20
C LYS A 250 -10.08 -11.07 14.37
N LYS A 251 -9.23 -12.07 14.10
CA LYS A 251 -8.52 -12.87 15.12
C LYS A 251 -7.63 -12.02 16.02
N ILE A 252 -7.07 -10.92 15.51
CA ILE A 252 -6.22 -10.00 16.27
C ILE A 252 -7.07 -9.02 17.08
N ILE A 253 -8.04 -8.36 16.43
CA ILE A 253 -8.70 -7.19 17.02
C ILE A 253 -9.82 -7.52 18.02
N ILE A 254 -10.52 -8.65 17.86
CA ILE A 254 -11.60 -9.04 18.78
C ILE A 254 -11.06 -9.31 20.19
N PRO A 255 -10.01 -10.16 20.38
CA PRO A 255 -9.45 -10.39 21.71
C PRO A 255 -8.84 -9.13 22.35
N GLU A 256 -8.35 -8.19 21.55
CA GLU A 256 -7.81 -6.92 22.06
C GLU A 256 -8.92 -6.04 22.63
N TYR A 257 -10.03 -5.92 21.91
CA TYR A 257 -11.21 -5.22 22.43
C TYR A 257 -11.79 -5.90 23.67
N GLU A 258 -11.85 -7.24 23.71
CA GLU A 258 -12.34 -8.00 24.87
C GLU A 258 -11.48 -7.80 26.13
N ARG A 259 -10.18 -7.49 25.97
CA ARG A 259 -9.30 -7.06 27.07
C ARG A 259 -9.56 -5.63 27.55
N GLY A 260 -10.47 -4.91 26.91
CA GLY A 260 -10.82 -3.53 27.20
C GLY A 260 -9.98 -2.49 26.45
N ASN A 261 -9.05 -2.90 25.59
CA ASN A 261 -8.22 -1.98 24.81
C ASN A 261 -9.02 -1.27 23.72
N TYR A 262 -8.50 -0.13 23.25
CA TYR A 262 -9.01 0.55 22.07
C TYR A 262 -8.38 -0.04 20.82
N VAL A 263 -9.17 -0.23 19.77
CA VAL A 263 -8.67 -0.67 18.47
C VAL A 263 -8.99 0.40 17.44
N VAL A 264 -7.96 0.79 16.69
CA VAL A 264 -8.09 1.60 15.48
C VAL A 264 -7.30 0.92 14.36
N VAL A 265 -8.00 0.58 13.28
CA VAL A 265 -7.40 0.04 12.05
C VAL A 265 -7.63 1.06 10.95
N GLY A 266 -6.60 1.42 10.20
CA GLY A 266 -6.74 2.39 9.10
C GLY A 266 -5.78 2.12 7.95
N GLY A 267 -6.23 2.45 6.75
CA GLY A 267 -5.43 2.38 5.53
C GLY A 267 -6.26 2.05 4.30
N ASP A 268 -5.59 1.55 3.28
CA ASP A 268 -6.18 1.15 2.01
C ASP A 268 -6.68 -0.30 2.08
N TRP A 269 -8.00 -0.47 2.08
CA TRP A 269 -8.65 -1.77 2.17
C TRP A 269 -8.77 -2.47 0.82
N ASN A 270 -8.53 -1.77 -0.30
CA ASN A 270 -8.80 -2.26 -1.65
C ASN A 270 -10.19 -2.93 -1.79
N GLN A 271 -11.14 -2.51 -0.96
CA GLN A 271 -12.52 -2.96 -0.90
C GLN A 271 -13.37 -1.75 -0.50
N PHE A 272 -14.62 -1.69 -0.96
CA PHE A 272 -15.60 -0.74 -0.49
C PHE A 272 -15.97 -1.02 0.97
N PRO A 273 -16.20 0.03 1.78
CA PRO A 273 -16.64 -0.14 3.16
C PRO A 273 -18.06 -0.71 3.19
N PRO A 274 -18.46 -1.36 4.29
CA PRO A 274 -19.83 -1.83 4.49
C PRO A 274 -20.87 -0.74 4.25
N GLY A 275 -21.97 -1.11 3.59
CA GLY A 275 -23.06 -0.21 3.22
C GLY A 275 -22.75 0.80 2.09
N TYR A 276 -21.52 0.90 1.60
CA TYR A 276 -21.20 1.73 0.43
C TYR A 276 -21.25 0.88 -0.85
N ARG A 277 -21.80 1.45 -1.92
CA ARG A 277 -21.81 0.85 -3.26
C ARG A 277 -21.42 1.92 -4.27
N GLU A 278 -20.46 1.63 -5.13
CA GLU A 278 -20.02 2.56 -6.20
C GLU A 278 -21.13 2.81 -7.22
N GLN A 279 -21.98 1.81 -7.46
CA GLN A 279 -23.15 1.86 -8.33
C GLN A 279 -24.30 1.05 -7.71
N GLU A 280 -25.54 1.48 -7.91
CA GLU A 280 -26.73 0.83 -7.31
C GLU A 280 -26.85 -0.66 -7.68
N ASN A 281 -26.35 -1.06 -8.85
CA ASN A 281 -26.44 -2.44 -9.36
C ASN A 281 -25.19 -3.29 -9.09
N MET A 282 -24.22 -2.78 -8.32
CA MET A 282 -23.01 -3.54 -7.99
C MET A 282 -23.36 -4.74 -7.09
N PRO A 283 -22.81 -5.94 -7.32
CA PRO A 283 -23.06 -7.10 -6.46
C PRO A 283 -22.66 -6.78 -5.01
N PRO A 284 -23.60 -6.85 -4.05
CA PRO A 284 -23.32 -6.46 -2.66
C PRO A 284 -22.35 -7.43 -1.97
N ASP A 285 -22.30 -8.68 -2.43
CA ASP A 285 -21.61 -9.78 -1.75
C ASP A 285 -20.33 -10.23 -2.47
N ASP A 286 -19.75 -9.40 -3.35
CA ASP A 286 -18.46 -9.73 -3.97
C ASP A 286 -17.30 -9.43 -2.99
N PRO A 287 -16.66 -10.44 -2.39
CA PRO A 287 -15.57 -10.24 -1.42
C PRO A 287 -14.31 -9.66 -2.08
N ALA A 288 -14.18 -9.71 -3.41
CA ALA A 288 -13.11 -9.04 -4.11
C ALA A 288 -13.29 -7.52 -4.11
N LEU A 289 -14.53 -7.04 -3.98
CA LEU A 289 -14.88 -5.62 -4.13
C LEU A 289 -15.39 -5.00 -2.83
N ASN A 290 -16.13 -5.72 -2.00
CA ASN A 290 -16.81 -5.20 -0.83
C ASN A 290 -16.30 -5.88 0.44
N VAL A 291 -16.21 -5.12 1.53
CA VAL A 291 -16.23 -5.72 2.86
C VAL A 291 -17.66 -6.15 3.16
N PRO A 292 -17.92 -7.41 3.58
CA PRO A 292 -19.27 -7.85 3.91
C PRO A 292 -19.91 -7.01 5.02
N ASP A 293 -21.21 -6.72 4.88
CA ASP A 293 -21.92 -5.83 5.80
C ASP A 293 -21.97 -6.38 7.24
N ASP A 294 -21.96 -7.70 7.39
CA ASP A 294 -21.96 -8.44 8.66
C ASP A 294 -20.56 -8.88 9.12
N PHE A 295 -19.50 -8.39 8.46
CA PHE A 295 -18.15 -8.86 8.73
C PHE A 295 -17.72 -8.61 10.19
N MET A 296 -18.11 -7.48 10.78
CA MET A 296 -17.85 -7.13 12.18
C MET A 296 -19.11 -7.25 13.04
N PRO A 297 -18.96 -7.51 14.36
CA PRO A 297 -20.08 -7.41 15.30
C PRO A 297 -20.72 -6.01 15.26
N GLN A 298 -22.02 -5.95 15.55
CA GLN A 298 -22.88 -4.77 15.33
C GLN A 298 -22.34 -3.45 15.90
N ASP A 299 -21.63 -3.47 17.03
CA ASP A 299 -21.18 -2.25 17.70
C ASP A 299 -19.82 -1.71 17.19
N TRP A 300 -19.14 -2.44 16.30
CA TRP A 300 -17.94 -1.97 15.63
C TRP A 300 -18.31 -1.00 14.51
N GLN A 301 -17.49 0.03 14.30
CA GLN A 301 -17.83 1.10 13.35
C GLN A 301 -16.80 1.20 12.23
N TRP A 302 -17.32 1.24 11.01
CA TRP A 302 -16.55 1.60 9.80
C TRP A 302 -16.72 3.09 9.55
N VAL A 303 -15.61 3.82 9.55
CA VAL A 303 -15.62 5.29 9.52
C VAL A 303 -15.06 5.77 8.19
N PHE A 304 -15.93 6.34 7.36
CA PHE A 304 -15.62 6.84 6.02
C PHE A 304 -16.48 8.04 5.66
N ASP A 305 -16.03 8.82 4.66
CA ASP A 305 -16.78 9.93 4.07
C ASP A 305 -17.39 9.48 2.74
N SER A 306 -18.69 9.23 2.71
CA SER A 306 -19.39 8.74 1.51
C SER A 306 -19.51 9.78 0.40
N LYS A 307 -19.21 11.06 0.66
CA LYS A 307 -19.37 12.15 -0.31
C LYS A 307 -18.14 12.37 -1.18
N HIS A 308 -16.98 11.92 -0.74
CA HIS A 308 -15.71 12.15 -1.43
C HIS A 308 -15.00 10.82 -1.69
N PRO A 309 -14.60 10.53 -2.93
CA PRO A 309 -13.82 9.33 -3.22
C PRO A 309 -12.42 9.43 -2.60
N THR A 310 -11.83 8.28 -2.32
CA THR A 310 -10.48 8.18 -1.79
C THR A 310 -9.47 7.62 -2.78
N ASN A 311 -9.90 7.07 -3.92
CA ASN A 311 -9.05 6.52 -4.96
C ASN A 311 -9.56 6.91 -6.36
N ARG A 312 -8.66 6.98 -7.36
CA ARG A 312 -9.02 7.09 -8.78
C ARG A 312 -8.52 5.89 -9.58
N LYS A 313 -9.20 5.58 -10.68
CA LYS A 313 -8.66 4.65 -11.68
C LYS A 313 -7.46 5.27 -12.41
N MET A 314 -6.49 4.42 -12.72
CA MET A 314 -5.19 4.82 -13.26
C MET A 314 -4.99 4.50 -14.74
N HIS A 315 -6.06 4.19 -15.49
CA HIS A 315 -5.98 3.96 -16.93
C HIS A 315 -5.74 5.24 -17.76
N MET A 316 -5.89 6.41 -17.14
CA MET A 316 -5.70 7.73 -17.74
C MET A 316 -5.25 8.76 -16.68
N PRO A 317 -4.65 9.91 -17.09
CA PRO A 317 -4.44 11.04 -16.20
C PRO A 317 -5.77 11.53 -15.60
N TYR A 318 -5.72 12.13 -14.41
CA TYR A 318 -6.92 12.53 -13.71
C TYR A 318 -7.57 13.74 -14.34
N GLU A 319 -8.83 13.59 -14.68
CA GLU A 319 -9.71 14.61 -15.19
C GLU A 319 -11.01 14.62 -14.36
N PRO A 320 -11.30 15.69 -13.61
CA PRO A 320 -12.50 15.81 -12.80
C PRO A 320 -13.77 15.57 -13.62
N GLY A 321 -14.65 14.71 -13.12
CA GLY A 321 -15.91 14.35 -13.79
C GLY A 321 -15.78 13.36 -14.95
N VAL A 322 -14.54 12.99 -15.34
CA VAL A 322 -14.28 12.03 -16.42
C VAL A 322 -13.62 10.77 -15.88
N THR A 323 -12.57 10.90 -15.09
CA THR A 323 -11.87 9.74 -14.51
C THR A 323 -12.74 9.06 -13.44
N PRO A 324 -13.02 7.75 -13.55
CA PRO A 324 -13.74 7.03 -12.51
C PRO A 324 -12.99 7.02 -11.16
N THR A 325 -13.75 7.13 -10.07
CA THR A 325 -13.24 7.24 -8.71
C THR A 325 -13.94 6.28 -7.75
N GLN A 326 -13.24 5.88 -6.70
CA GLN A 326 -13.66 4.84 -5.75
C GLN A 326 -13.41 5.27 -4.30
N LEU A 327 -14.02 4.57 -3.35
CA LEU A 327 -13.80 4.76 -1.91
C LEU A 327 -13.22 3.46 -1.32
N LEU A 328 -11.92 3.45 -1.06
CA LEU A 328 -11.15 2.27 -0.63
C LEU A 328 -10.38 2.50 0.68
N ASP A 329 -10.26 3.75 1.13
CA ASP A 329 -9.48 4.15 2.30
C ASP A 329 -10.40 4.60 3.42
N PHE A 330 -10.35 3.92 4.56
CA PHE A 330 -11.22 4.21 5.70
C PHE A 330 -10.70 3.59 6.98
N PHE A 331 -11.38 3.86 8.09
CA PHE A 331 -11.06 3.31 9.40
C PHE A 331 -12.06 2.26 9.87
N LEU A 332 -11.59 1.34 10.70
CA LEU A 332 -12.40 0.46 11.54
C LEU A 332 -12.03 0.71 13.00
N ILE A 333 -13.02 0.93 13.86
CA ILE A 333 -12.83 1.23 15.28
C ILE A 333 -13.66 0.32 16.18
N SER A 334 -13.16 0.04 17.37
CA SER A 334 -13.86 -0.74 18.39
C SER A 334 -15.00 0.04 19.08
N PRO A 335 -15.99 -0.64 19.69
CA PRO A 335 -17.18 0.00 20.29
C PRO A 335 -16.91 1.06 21.37
N ASN A 336 -15.77 0.96 22.06
CA ASN A 336 -15.31 1.90 23.08
C ASN A 336 -14.64 3.17 22.50
N VAL A 337 -14.66 3.35 21.19
CA VAL A 337 -14.18 4.56 20.49
C VAL A 337 -15.36 5.32 19.92
N GLU A 338 -15.42 6.63 20.17
CA GLU A 338 -16.45 7.54 19.66
C GLU A 338 -15.88 8.41 18.54
N VAL A 339 -16.52 8.46 17.38
CA VAL A 339 -16.12 9.39 16.31
C VAL A 339 -16.59 10.80 16.66
N ILE A 340 -15.65 11.76 16.70
CA ILE A 340 -15.94 13.19 16.82
C ILE A 340 -16.08 13.81 15.42
N ALA A 341 -15.14 13.48 14.53
CA ALA A 341 -15.11 13.99 13.17
C ALA A 341 -14.41 12.98 12.23
N SER A 342 -14.83 12.97 10.97
CA SER A 342 -14.16 12.25 9.89
C SER A 342 -14.35 13.02 8.59
N SER A 343 -13.32 13.05 7.75
CA SER A 343 -13.38 13.71 6.44
C SER A 343 -12.29 13.20 5.50
N THR A 344 -12.62 13.09 4.22
CA THR A 344 -11.62 12.94 3.16
C THR A 344 -11.08 14.32 2.77
N ILE A 345 -9.76 14.45 2.65
CA ILE A 345 -9.12 15.69 2.20
C ILE A 345 -8.99 15.62 0.69
N ASP A 346 -9.93 16.23 -0.03
CA ASP A 346 -9.90 16.30 -1.48
C ASP A 346 -8.71 17.15 -1.96
N GLN A 347 -7.78 16.50 -2.66
CA GLN A 347 -6.63 17.14 -3.29
C GLN A 347 -6.70 17.06 -4.81
N GLN A 348 -7.85 16.66 -5.38
CA GLN A 348 -8.02 16.34 -6.79
C GLN A 348 -6.92 15.40 -7.32
N PHE A 349 -6.52 14.44 -6.49
CA PHE A 349 -5.46 13.47 -6.76
C PHE A 349 -4.13 14.09 -7.19
N GLU A 350 -3.83 15.32 -6.74
CA GLU A 350 -2.69 16.10 -7.22
C GLU A 350 -1.34 15.41 -7.01
N PHE A 351 -1.17 14.74 -5.86
CA PHE A 351 0.11 14.17 -5.43
C PHE A 351 0.10 12.63 -5.28
N SER A 352 -1.08 12.02 -5.28
CA SER A 352 -1.31 10.58 -5.23
C SER A 352 -2.65 10.27 -5.89
N ASP A 353 -2.79 9.05 -6.39
CA ASP A 353 -4.04 8.45 -6.83
C ASP A 353 -5.02 8.15 -5.69
N HIS A 354 -4.60 8.39 -4.44
CA HIS A 354 -5.47 8.38 -3.27
C HIS A 354 -5.56 9.73 -2.57
N HIS A 355 -6.68 9.95 -1.90
CA HIS A 355 -6.88 11.07 -0.98
C HIS A 355 -6.56 10.68 0.46
N PRO A 356 -5.96 11.59 1.26
CA PRO A 356 -5.83 11.40 2.69
C PRO A 356 -7.19 11.38 3.38
N VAL A 357 -7.36 10.52 4.38
CA VAL A 357 -8.58 10.44 5.21
C VAL A 357 -8.22 10.76 6.65
N TYR A 358 -8.89 11.76 7.21
CA TYR A 358 -8.72 12.22 8.59
C TYR A 358 -9.84 11.72 9.48
N MET A 359 -9.50 11.33 10.71
CA MET A 359 -10.46 10.96 11.75
C MET A 359 -10.02 11.54 13.09
N ARG A 360 -10.98 12.07 13.86
CA ARG A 360 -10.81 12.46 15.26
C ARG A 360 -11.79 11.69 16.12
N VAL A 361 -11.30 11.11 17.21
CA VAL A 361 -12.09 10.23 18.08
C VAL A 361 -11.89 10.55 19.55
N ARG A 362 -12.85 10.14 20.36
CA ARG A 362 -12.73 10.08 21.82
C ARG A 362 -12.70 8.63 22.29
N PHE A 363 -11.78 8.32 23.19
CA PHE A 363 -11.73 7.04 23.88
C PHE A 363 -12.61 7.10 25.14
N LYS A 364 -13.59 6.18 25.23
CA LYS A 364 -14.60 6.14 26.29
C LYS A 364 -14.11 5.44 27.56
#